data_AF-Q9ALS0-F1
#
_entry.id   AF-Q9ALS0-F1
#
_cell.length_a   1.000
_cell.length_b   1.000
_cell.length_c   1.000
_cell.angle_alpha   90.00
_cell.angle_beta   90.00
_cell.angle_gamma   90.00
#
_symmetry.space_group_name_H-M   'P 1'
#
loop_
_entity.id
_entity.type
_entity.pdbx_description
1 polymer ?
#
loop_
_entity_poly.entity_id
_entity_poly.type
_entity_poly.pdbx_seq_one_letter_code
_entity_poly.pdbx_strand_id
1 'polypeptide(L)'
;VNIDGVWEKKKDVNGKYIIKNGVIEREYKPLSAEEIKQAEKIIKDAIGFDASRKDSVSVVNVKVDRTSQFELEDKEYFKALQRQTIFLLSLAGIALILLFFILYRIISREIERRKRLREEELLRQAQLERERMLYDQQMADADVSMTVEERRRQELQENAINMAREHPEDVALLIRTWLMEE
;
A
#
# COMPACT_ATOMS: atom_id res chain seq x y z
N VAL A 1 3.99 59.36 -31.53
CA VAL A 1 3.30 58.07 -31.33
C VAL A 1 4.32 57.07 -30.81
N ASN A 2 4.02 56.42 -29.69
CA ASN A 2 4.92 55.45 -29.08
C ASN A 2 4.50 54.05 -29.51
N ILE A 3 5.43 53.27 -30.04
CA ILE A 3 5.17 51.89 -30.46
C ILE A 3 6.05 50.97 -29.61
N ASP A 4 5.42 50.00 -28.98
CA ASP A 4 6.12 49.00 -28.17
C ASP A 4 6.74 47.92 -29.06
N GLY A 5 7.82 47.32 -28.56
CA GLY A 5 8.46 46.17 -29.18
C GLY A 5 7.73 44.85 -28.90
N VAL A 6 8.34 43.77 -29.38
CA VAL A 6 7.86 42.41 -29.14
C VAL A 6 8.67 41.79 -28.01
N TRP A 7 7.97 41.16 -27.06
CA TRP A 7 8.57 40.38 -25.98
C TRP A 7 8.50 38.90 -26.33
N GLU A 8 9.65 38.25 -26.46
CA GLU A 8 9.73 36.81 -26.72
C GLU A 8 10.13 36.02 -25.47
N LYS A 9 9.40 34.94 -25.17
CA LYS A 9 9.72 34.01 -24.08
C LYS A 9 10.81 33.06 -24.54
N LYS A 10 11.94 33.01 -23.85
CA LYS A 10 13.02 32.09 -24.20
C LYS A 10 12.63 30.65 -23.89
N LYS A 11 12.91 29.76 -24.83
CA LYS A 11 12.69 28.32 -24.72
C LYS A 11 14.02 27.59 -24.84
N ASP A 12 14.15 26.52 -24.07
CA ASP A 12 15.25 25.58 -24.14
C ASP A 12 15.12 24.66 -25.38
N VAL A 13 16.16 23.89 -25.69
CA VAL A 13 16.21 22.91 -26.81
C VAL A 13 15.05 21.91 -26.75
N ASN A 14 14.56 21.63 -25.53
CA ASN A 14 13.43 20.73 -25.26
C ASN A 14 12.05 21.41 -25.37
N GLY A 15 11.99 22.68 -25.80
CA GLY A 15 10.75 23.46 -25.94
C GLY A 15 10.14 23.98 -24.65
N LYS A 16 10.77 23.73 -23.48
CA LYS A 16 10.35 24.26 -22.18
C LYS A 16 10.84 25.69 -21.99
N TYR A 17 10.06 26.53 -21.32
CA TYR A 17 10.48 27.89 -20.99
C TYR A 17 11.69 27.91 -20.05
N ILE A 18 12.66 28.78 -20.35
CA ILE A 18 13.82 29.00 -19.49
C ILE A 18 13.37 29.85 -18.30
N ILE A 19 13.56 29.33 -17.09
CA ILE A 19 13.18 30.00 -15.85
C ILE A 19 14.46 30.47 -15.17
N LYS A 20 14.57 31.78 -14.92
CA LYS A 20 15.64 32.38 -14.12
C LYS A 20 15.02 33.12 -12.95
N ASN A 21 15.53 32.88 -11.74
CA ASN A 21 15.06 33.53 -10.50
C ASN A 21 13.53 33.40 -10.27
N GLY A 22 12.92 32.29 -10.70
CA GLY A 22 11.48 32.04 -10.52
C GLY A 22 10.57 32.80 -11.51
N VAL A 23 11.13 33.40 -12.56
CA VAL A 23 10.41 34.14 -13.60
C VAL A 23 10.79 33.57 -14.97
N ILE A 24 9.86 33.58 -15.93
CA ILE A 24 10.16 33.15 -17.31
C ILE A 24 11.06 34.21 -17.95
N GLU A 25 12.22 33.78 -18.46
CA GLU A 25 13.16 34.67 -19.14
C GLU A 25 12.54 35.18 -20.44
N ARG A 26 12.50 36.50 -20.58
CA ARG A 26 11.94 37.20 -21.73
C ARG A 26 13.00 38.10 -22.36
N GLU A 27 13.04 38.12 -23.68
CA GLU A 27 13.92 38.98 -24.47
C GLU A 27 13.09 40.04 -25.18
N TYR A 28 13.52 41.30 -25.09
CA TYR A 28 12.88 42.40 -25.79
C TYR A 28 13.50 42.56 -27.17
N LYS A 29 12.71 42.40 -28.21
CA LYS A 29 13.10 42.71 -29.59
C LYS A 29 12.54 44.08 -29.99
N PRO A 30 13.41 45.10 -30.14
CA PRO A 30 12.98 46.41 -30.63
C PRO A 30 12.50 46.31 -32.08
N LEU A 31 11.60 47.21 -32.49
CA LEU A 31 11.21 47.32 -33.90
C LEU A 31 12.41 47.72 -34.76
N SER A 32 12.47 47.15 -35.95
CA SER A 32 13.46 47.54 -36.95
C SER A 32 13.19 48.97 -37.46
N ALA A 33 14.23 49.61 -37.99
CA ALA A 33 14.11 50.96 -38.55
C ALA A 33 13.14 51.00 -39.76
N GLU A 34 12.99 49.89 -40.48
CA GLU A 34 12.05 49.77 -41.61
C GLU A 34 10.59 49.77 -41.13
N GLU A 35 10.28 48.98 -40.10
CA GLU A 35 8.95 48.93 -39.49
C GLU A 35 8.54 50.29 -38.91
N ILE A 36 9.47 51.01 -38.27
CA ILE A 36 9.21 52.35 -37.74
C ILE A 36 8.87 53.34 -38.87
N LYS A 37 9.63 53.31 -39.97
CA LYS A 37 9.35 54.16 -41.15
C LYS A 37 8.02 53.82 -41.79
N GLN A 38 7.70 52.54 -41.89
CA GLN A 38 6.42 52.10 -42.43
C GLN A 38 5.26 52.57 -41.54
N ALA A 39 5.39 52.44 -40.22
CA ALA A 39 4.39 52.93 -39.27
C ALA A 39 4.23 54.45 -39.35
N GLU A 40 5.34 55.20 -39.45
CA GLU A 40 5.30 56.66 -39.62
C GLU A 40 4.55 57.07 -40.89
N LYS A 41 4.80 56.38 -42.01
CA LYS A 41 4.07 56.61 -43.27
C LYS A 41 2.57 56.37 -43.11
N ILE A 42 2.18 55.23 -42.54
CA ILE A 42 0.76 54.88 -42.33
C ILE A 42 0.07 55.93 -41.44
N ILE A 43 0.73 56.37 -40.38
CA ILE A 43 0.17 57.38 -39.47
C ILE A 43 0.01 58.72 -40.18
N LYS A 44 1.01 59.16 -40.97
CA LYS A 44 0.94 60.40 -41.76
C LYS A 44 -0.22 60.36 -42.77
N ASP A 45 -0.38 59.23 -43.46
CA ASP A 45 -1.45 59.03 -44.43
C ASP A 45 -2.83 59.04 -43.74
N ALA A 46 -2.95 58.40 -42.56
CA ALA A 46 -4.21 58.31 -41.82
C ALA A 46 -4.70 59.65 -41.26
N ILE A 47 -3.79 60.54 -40.85
CA ILE A 47 -4.14 61.86 -40.29
C ILE A 47 -4.23 62.96 -41.35
N GLY A 48 -3.91 62.66 -42.62
CA GLY A 48 -3.84 63.67 -43.68
C GLY A 48 -2.75 64.71 -43.43
N PHE A 49 -1.55 64.23 -43.06
CA PHE A 49 -0.39 65.08 -42.74
C PHE A 49 -0.09 66.09 -43.85
N ASP A 50 0.12 67.34 -43.47
CA ASP A 50 0.47 68.41 -44.41
C ASP A 50 1.67 69.22 -43.92
N ALA A 51 2.76 69.16 -44.66
CA ALA A 51 3.99 69.88 -44.33
C ALA A 51 3.82 71.40 -44.40
N SER A 52 2.89 71.91 -45.22
CA SER A 52 2.63 73.35 -45.35
C SER A 52 1.96 73.94 -44.11
N ARG A 53 1.21 73.12 -43.36
CA ARG A 53 0.61 73.47 -42.06
C ARG A 53 1.59 73.39 -40.90
N LYS A 54 2.86 73.00 -41.15
CA LYS A 54 3.90 72.74 -40.14
C LYS A 54 3.52 71.62 -39.16
N ASP A 55 2.75 70.65 -39.62
CA ASP A 55 2.47 69.44 -38.85
C ASP A 55 3.78 68.66 -38.61
N SER A 56 3.91 68.02 -37.45
CA SER A 56 5.06 67.17 -37.11
C SER A 56 4.59 65.87 -36.48
N VAL A 57 5.07 64.74 -37.00
CA VAL A 57 4.78 63.40 -36.48
C VAL A 57 6.10 62.71 -36.20
N SER A 58 6.30 62.28 -34.96
CA SER A 58 7.44 61.46 -34.56
C SER A 58 6.94 60.11 -34.06
N VAL A 59 7.53 59.04 -34.58
CA VAL A 59 7.30 57.68 -34.12
C VAL A 59 8.56 57.19 -33.41
N VAL A 60 8.41 56.79 -32.15
CA VAL A 60 9.54 56.34 -31.33
C VAL A 60 9.24 54.96 -30.77
N ASN A 61 10.23 54.08 -30.78
CA ASN A 61 10.14 52.81 -30.07
C ASN A 61 10.36 53.06 -28.58
N VAL A 62 9.34 52.78 -27.77
CA VAL A 62 9.40 52.93 -26.31
C VAL A 62 9.02 51.61 -25.69
N LYS A 63 9.85 51.12 -24.77
CA LYS A 63 9.54 49.93 -23.98
C LYS A 63 8.38 50.25 -23.04
N VAL A 64 7.25 49.59 -23.24
CA VAL A 64 6.13 49.70 -22.32
C VAL A 64 6.37 48.78 -21.13
N ASP A 65 6.10 49.28 -19.93
CA ASP A 65 6.15 48.46 -18.72
C ASP A 65 4.99 47.45 -18.73
N ARG A 66 5.33 46.17 -18.83
CA ARG A 66 4.40 45.03 -18.82
C ARG A 66 4.63 44.10 -17.63
N THR A 67 5.31 44.59 -16.59
CA THR A 67 5.74 43.76 -15.45
C THR A 67 4.56 43.04 -14.79
N SER A 68 3.43 43.71 -14.58
CA SER A 68 2.22 43.13 -13.98
C SER A 68 1.61 42.00 -14.82
N GLN A 69 1.59 42.15 -16.15
CA GLN A 69 1.12 41.13 -17.07
C GLN A 69 2.02 39.89 -17.03
N PHE A 70 3.34 40.10 -17.01
CA PHE A 70 4.31 39.00 -16.95
C PHE A 70 4.22 38.22 -15.63
N GLU A 71 4.03 38.91 -14.51
CA GLU A 71 3.81 38.25 -13.22
C GLU A 71 2.56 37.38 -13.19
N LEU A 72 1.45 37.85 -13.78
CA LEU A 72 0.21 37.09 -13.86
C LEU A 72 0.40 35.82 -14.70
N GLU A 73 0.97 35.97 -15.90
CA GLU A 73 1.26 34.82 -16.77
C GLU A 73 2.19 33.80 -16.11
N ASP A 74 3.22 34.26 -15.42
CA ASP A 74 4.18 33.38 -14.74
C ASP A 74 3.52 32.66 -13.57
N LYS A 75 2.72 33.37 -12.77
CA LYS A 75 1.92 32.77 -11.68
C LYS A 75 0.98 31.69 -12.22
N GLU A 76 0.30 31.94 -13.34
CA GLU A 76 -0.58 30.94 -13.96
C GLU A 76 0.17 29.71 -14.46
N TYR A 77 1.33 29.92 -15.10
CA TYR A 77 2.21 28.84 -15.56
C TYR A 77 2.68 27.97 -14.40
N PHE A 78 3.21 28.57 -13.33
CA PHE A 78 3.66 27.83 -12.15
C PHE A 78 2.51 27.15 -11.42
N LYS A 79 1.35 27.79 -11.30
CA LYS A 79 0.15 27.15 -10.75
C LYS A 79 -0.26 25.93 -11.56
N ALA A 80 -0.15 25.96 -12.89
CA ALA A 80 -0.46 24.81 -13.73
C ALA A 80 0.50 23.63 -13.46
N LEU A 81 1.80 23.89 -13.35
CA LEU A 81 2.81 22.88 -12.99
C LEU A 81 2.57 22.31 -11.57
N GLN A 82 2.26 23.19 -10.61
CA GLN A 82 1.94 22.78 -9.24
C GLN A 82 0.66 21.92 -9.20
N ARG A 83 -0.39 22.30 -9.93
CA ARG A 83 -1.61 21.48 -10.03
C ARG A 83 -1.27 20.09 -10.58
N GLN A 84 -0.52 20.00 -11.67
CA GLN A 84 -0.16 18.71 -12.27
C GLN A 84 0.62 17.82 -11.29
N THR A 85 1.58 18.39 -10.57
CA THR A 85 2.37 17.65 -9.56
C THR A 85 1.51 17.22 -8.37
N ILE A 86 0.63 18.09 -7.86
CA ILE A 86 -0.33 17.73 -6.80
C ILE A 86 -1.28 16.64 -7.26
N PHE A 87 -1.81 16.72 -8.49
CA PHE A 87 -2.67 15.68 -9.06
C PHE A 87 -1.94 14.33 -9.12
N LEU A 88 -0.72 14.29 -9.65
CA LEU A 88 0.09 13.06 -9.69
C LEU A 88 0.40 12.51 -8.30
N LEU A 89 0.76 13.38 -7.35
CA LEU A 89 1.05 12.98 -5.97
C LEU A 89 -0.20 12.46 -5.27
N SER A 90 -1.34 13.11 -5.48
CA SER A 90 -2.63 12.67 -4.92
C SER A 90 -3.05 11.31 -5.48
N LEU A 91 -2.85 11.08 -6.79
CA LEU A 91 -3.11 9.80 -7.44
C LEU A 91 -2.18 8.70 -6.91
N ALA A 92 -0.89 9.00 -6.75
CA ALA A 92 0.05 8.07 -6.14
C ALA A 92 -0.31 7.75 -4.67
N GLY A 93 -0.78 8.74 -3.91
CA GLY A 93 -1.27 8.56 -2.55
C GLY A 93 -2.49 7.63 -2.47
N ILE A 94 -3.47 7.84 -3.35
CA ILE A 94 -4.66 6.96 -3.45
C ILE A 94 -4.24 5.54 -3.85
N ALA A 95 -3.34 5.39 -4.82
CA ALA A 95 -2.82 4.09 -5.23
C ALA A 95 -2.13 3.36 -4.07
N LEU A 96 -1.35 4.07 -3.24
CA LEU A 96 -0.74 3.51 -2.03
C LEU A 96 -1.78 3.06 -1.00
N ILE A 97 -2.81 3.87 -0.74
CA ILE A 97 -3.89 3.50 0.18
C ILE A 97 -4.62 2.25 -0.31
N LEU A 98 -4.93 2.17 -1.61
CA LEU A 98 -5.54 0.99 -2.21
C LEU A 98 -4.64 -0.24 -2.10
N LEU A 99 -3.34 -0.10 -2.34
CA LEU A 99 -2.37 -1.18 -2.16
C LEU A 99 -2.38 -1.70 -0.72
N PHE A 100 -2.31 -0.80 0.27
CA PHE A 100 -2.39 -1.16 1.68
C PHE A 100 -3.71 -1.83 2.04
N PHE A 101 -4.83 -1.34 1.50
CA PHE A 101 -6.13 -1.95 1.70
C PHE A 101 -6.20 -3.37 1.15
N ILE A 102 -5.65 -3.60 -0.05
CA ILE A 102 -5.57 -4.94 -0.65
C ILE A 102 -4.70 -5.87 0.20
N LEU A 103 -3.51 -5.43 0.61
CA LEU A 103 -2.63 -6.21 1.49
C LEU A 103 -3.33 -6.54 2.82
N TYR A 104 -3.94 -5.55 3.46
CA TYR A 104 -4.69 -5.72 4.69
C TYR A 104 -5.81 -6.76 4.53
N ARG A 105 -6.56 -6.70 3.41
CA ARG A 105 -7.63 -7.66 3.11
C ARG A 105 -7.10 -9.08 2.94
N ILE A 106 -5.98 -9.26 2.24
CA ILE A 106 -5.35 -10.57 2.03
C ILE A 106 -4.87 -11.14 3.36
N ILE A 107 -4.15 -10.35 4.16
CA ILE A 107 -3.61 -10.75 5.46
C ILE A 107 -4.76 -11.09 6.42
N SER A 108 -5.79 -10.24 6.50
CA SER A 108 -6.95 -10.48 7.38
C SER A 108 -7.66 -11.78 7.03
N ARG A 109 -7.85 -12.05 5.73
CA ARG A 109 -8.48 -13.29 5.26
C ARG A 109 -7.65 -14.54 5.61
N GLU A 110 -6.32 -14.45 5.49
CA GLU A 110 -5.41 -15.53 5.87
C GLU A 110 -5.40 -15.75 7.39
N ILE A 111 -5.41 -14.68 8.18
CA ILE A 111 -5.49 -14.74 9.64
C ILE A 111 -6.81 -15.38 10.08
N GLU A 112 -7.96 -14.97 9.53
CA GLU A 112 -9.25 -15.59 9.84
C GLU A 112 -9.29 -17.08 9.49
N ARG A 113 -8.70 -17.47 8.35
CA ARG A 113 -8.59 -18.89 7.97
C ARG A 113 -7.75 -19.67 9.00
N ARG A 114 -6.61 -19.11 9.41
CA ARG A 114 -5.74 -19.72 10.44
C ARG A 114 -6.33 -19.70 11.85
N LYS A 115 -7.23 -18.76 12.15
CA LYS A 115 -7.95 -18.71 13.44
C LYS A 115 -9.00 -19.82 13.50
N ARG A 116 -9.81 -19.99 12.45
CA ARG A 116 -10.79 -21.07 12.35
C ARG A 116 -10.16 -22.46 12.55
N LEU A 117 -9.06 -22.72 11.85
CA LEU A 117 -8.35 -24.00 11.98
C LEU A 117 -7.81 -24.22 13.41
N ARG A 118 -7.24 -23.19 14.04
CA ARG A 118 -6.78 -23.27 15.43
C ARG A 118 -7.92 -23.47 16.43
N GLU A 119 -9.07 -22.82 16.22
CA GLU A 119 -10.24 -23.01 17.07
C GLU A 119 -10.81 -24.42 16.94
N GLU A 120 -10.88 -24.98 15.72
CA GLU A 120 -11.26 -26.36 15.48
C GLU A 120 -10.28 -27.36 16.12
N GLU A 121 -8.97 -27.12 16.00
CA GLU A 121 -7.94 -27.94 16.65
C GLU A 121 -8.05 -27.90 18.17
N LEU A 122 -8.23 -26.72 18.77
CA LEU A 122 -8.41 -26.55 20.21
C LEU A 122 -9.69 -27.22 20.71
N LEU A 123 -10.79 -27.11 19.98
CA LEU A 123 -12.04 -27.79 20.32
C LEU A 123 -11.89 -29.31 20.24
N ARG A 124 -11.19 -29.83 19.21
CA ARG A 124 -10.92 -31.26 19.07
C ARG A 124 -10.02 -31.78 20.19
N GLN A 125 -9.00 -31.03 20.57
CA GLN A 125 -8.14 -31.35 21.71
C GLN A 125 -8.95 -31.36 23.01
N ALA A 126 -9.78 -30.35 23.26
CA ALA A 126 -10.64 -30.29 24.43
C ALA A 126 -11.67 -31.44 24.47
N GLN A 127 -12.20 -31.88 23.32
CA GLN A 127 -13.07 -33.05 23.24
C GLN A 127 -12.32 -34.34 23.61
N LEU A 128 -11.12 -34.55 23.05
CA LEU A 128 -10.29 -35.72 23.35
C LEU A 128 -9.88 -35.76 24.83
N GLU A 129 -9.56 -34.63 25.43
CA GLU A 129 -9.25 -34.55 26.87
C GLU A 129 -10.46 -34.91 27.73
N ARG A 130 -11.67 -34.43 27.37
CA ARG A 130 -12.90 -34.81 28.07
C ARG A 130 -13.19 -36.30 27.95
N GLU A 131 -13.01 -36.87 26.77
CA GLU A 131 -13.21 -38.31 26.54
C GLU A 131 -12.22 -39.14 27.36
N ARG A 132 -10.95 -38.74 27.41
CA ARG A 132 -9.95 -39.37 28.29
C ARG A 132 -10.33 -39.30 29.77
N MET A 133 -10.75 -38.13 30.25
CA MET A 133 -11.21 -37.98 31.64
C MET A 133 -12.42 -38.86 31.96
N LEU A 134 -13.38 -38.97 31.03
CA LEU A 134 -14.55 -39.84 31.18
C LEU A 134 -14.16 -41.32 31.15
N TYR A 135 -13.22 -41.71 30.31
CA TYR A 135 -12.69 -43.07 30.26
C TYR A 135 -11.97 -43.43 31.56
N ASP A 136 -11.10 -42.54 32.07
CA ASP A 136 -10.39 -42.73 33.34
C ASP A 136 -11.38 -42.81 34.51
N GLN A 137 -12.44 -42.00 34.51
CA GLN A 137 -13.51 -42.08 35.50
C GLN A 137 -14.31 -43.39 35.39
N GLN A 138 -14.65 -43.84 34.18
CA GLN A 138 -15.33 -45.12 33.98
C GLN A 138 -14.45 -46.31 34.38
N MET A 139 -13.15 -46.26 34.13
CA MET A 139 -12.21 -47.28 34.59
C MET A 139 -12.09 -47.29 36.12
N ALA A 140 -12.03 -46.12 36.75
CA ALA A 140 -12.01 -46.01 38.20
C ALA A 140 -13.33 -46.46 38.84
N ASP A 141 -14.47 -46.10 38.26
CA ASP A 141 -15.80 -46.54 38.73
C ASP A 141 -16.01 -48.04 38.48
N ALA A 142 -15.53 -48.56 37.34
CA ALA A 142 -15.50 -49.99 37.07
C ALA A 142 -14.71 -50.73 38.15
N ASP A 143 -13.49 -50.30 38.48
CA ASP A 143 -12.66 -50.88 39.55
C ASP A 143 -13.32 -50.79 40.94
N VAL A 144 -14.05 -49.72 41.23
CA VAL A 144 -14.82 -49.58 42.48
C VAL A 144 -16.10 -50.43 42.49
N SER A 145 -16.74 -50.63 41.33
CA SER A 145 -17.96 -51.43 41.17
C SER A 145 -17.69 -52.94 41.08
N MET A 146 -16.44 -53.35 40.86
CA MET A 146 -16.03 -54.75 40.97
C MET A 146 -16.43 -55.26 42.35
N THR A 147 -17.25 -56.31 42.38
CA THR A 147 -17.62 -56.94 43.64
C THR A 147 -16.36 -57.49 44.32
N VAL A 148 -16.33 -57.55 45.65
CA VAL A 148 -15.18 -58.06 46.43
C VAL A 148 -14.74 -59.47 45.95
N GLU A 149 -15.69 -60.27 45.44
CA GLU A 149 -15.40 -61.58 44.85
C GLU A 149 -14.70 -61.50 43.50
N GLU A 150 -15.08 -60.57 42.63
CA GLU A 150 -14.44 -60.39 41.32
C GLU A 150 -13.02 -59.85 41.45
N ARG A 151 -12.79 -58.89 42.37
CA ARG A 151 -11.44 -58.39 42.69
C ARG A 151 -10.55 -59.53 43.20
N ARG A 152 -11.04 -60.34 44.15
CA ARG A 152 -10.27 -61.48 44.68
C ARG A 152 -9.96 -62.52 43.59
N ARG A 153 -10.87 -62.77 42.65
CA ARG A 153 -10.62 -63.68 41.52
C ARG A 153 -9.55 -63.12 40.57
N GLN A 154 -9.58 -61.83 40.25
CA GLN A 154 -8.57 -61.19 39.42
C GLN A 154 -7.20 -61.19 40.10
N GLU A 155 -7.11 -60.83 41.39
CA GLU A 155 -5.86 -60.86 42.16
C GLU A 155 -5.25 -62.28 42.20
N LEU A 156 -6.07 -63.32 42.39
CA LEU A 156 -5.61 -64.71 42.36
C LEU A 156 -5.09 -65.12 40.96
N GLN A 157 -5.75 -64.65 39.89
CA GLN A 157 -5.30 -64.89 38.51
C GLN A 157 -3.99 -64.15 38.20
N GLU A 158 -3.87 -62.87 38.54
CA GLU A 158 -2.64 -62.09 38.37
C GLU A 158 -1.49 -62.67 39.17
N ASN A 159 -1.74 -63.07 40.42
CA ASN A 159 -0.76 -63.75 41.26
C ASN A 159 -0.33 -65.08 40.62
N ALA A 160 -1.27 -65.90 40.13
CA ALA A 160 -0.94 -67.14 39.43
C ALA A 160 -0.12 -66.90 38.14
N ILE A 161 -0.42 -65.85 37.37
CA ILE A 161 0.35 -65.47 36.18
C ILE A 161 1.75 -64.99 36.57
N ASN A 162 1.86 -64.16 37.60
CA ASN A 162 3.15 -63.68 38.10
C ASN A 162 3.98 -64.83 38.67
N MET A 163 3.36 -65.76 39.41
CA MET A 163 4.01 -66.98 39.90
C MET A 163 4.55 -67.84 38.75
N ALA A 164 3.77 -67.97 37.66
CA ALA A 164 4.22 -68.67 36.46
C ALA A 164 5.36 -67.96 35.72
N ARG A 165 5.48 -66.63 35.85
CA ARG A 165 6.61 -65.85 35.30
C ARG A 165 7.85 -65.92 36.17
N GLU A 166 7.70 -65.87 37.49
CA GLU A 166 8.80 -65.84 38.46
C GLU A 166 9.39 -67.23 38.75
N HIS A 167 8.54 -68.26 38.82
CA HIS A 167 8.91 -69.64 39.13
C HIS A 167 8.26 -70.63 38.16
N PRO A 168 8.70 -70.67 36.88
CA PRO A 168 8.11 -71.53 35.87
C PRO A 168 8.33 -73.02 36.15
N GLU A 169 9.45 -73.40 36.78
CA GLU A 169 9.76 -74.77 37.17
C GLU A 169 8.76 -75.37 38.16
N ASP A 170 8.34 -74.59 39.16
CA ASP A 170 7.41 -75.04 40.20
C ASP A 170 5.99 -75.18 39.66
N VAL A 171 5.58 -74.26 38.78
CA VAL A 171 4.27 -74.33 38.11
C VAL A 171 4.21 -75.51 37.13
N ALA A 172 5.29 -75.79 36.39
CA ALA A 172 5.35 -76.96 35.52
C ALA A 172 5.28 -78.28 36.30
N LEU A 173 5.91 -78.34 37.49
CA LEU A 173 5.84 -79.50 38.37
C LEU A 173 4.40 -79.72 38.89
N LEU A 174 3.72 -78.65 39.29
CA LEU A 174 2.32 -78.71 39.75
C LEU A 174 1.37 -79.20 38.66
N ILE A 175 1.48 -78.68 37.43
CA ILE A 175 0.66 -79.13 36.29
C ILE A 175 0.94 -80.61 35.99
N ARG A 176 2.21 -81.04 36.05
CA ARG A 176 2.60 -82.44 35.84
C ARG A 176 1.98 -83.37 36.88
N THR A 177 1.98 -82.98 38.15
CA THR A 177 1.39 -83.80 39.22
C THR A 177 -0.12 -83.93 39.05
N TRP A 178 -0.81 -82.85 38.69
CA TRP A 178 -2.25 -82.91 38.40
C TRP A 178 -2.59 -83.80 37.20
N LEU A 179 -1.78 -83.77 36.14
CA LEU A 179 -1.93 -84.65 34.97
C LEU A 179 -1.59 -86.13 35.26
N MET A 180 -0.98 -86.45 36.40
CA MET A 180 -0.69 -87.82 36.84
C MET A 180 -1.70 -88.36 37.87
N GLU A 181 -2.52 -87.50 38.47
CA GLU A 181 -3.53 -87.86 39.49
C GLU A 181 -4.94 -88.10 38.91
N GLU A 182 -5.16 -87.80 37.63
CA GLU A 182 -6.27 -88.30 36.80
C GLU A 182 -5.88 -89.56 36.02
#